data_AF-A0A931VH50-F1
#
_entry.id   AF-A0A931VH50-F1
#
_cell.length_a   1.000
_cell.length_b   1.000
_cell.length_c   1.000
_cell.angle_alpha   90.00
_cell.angle_beta   90.00
_cell.angle_gamma   90.00
#
_symmetry.space_group_name_H-M   'P 1'
#
loop_
_entity.id
_entity.type
_entity.pdbx_description
1 polymer ?
#
loop_
_entity_poly.entity_id
_entity_poly.type
_entity_poly.pdbx_seq_one_letter_code
_entity_poly.pdbx_strand_id
1 'polypeptide(L)' 'MFIIPAIDLKGGKVVRLLQGDFNKTTVYPEDTVHE' A
#
# COMPACT_ATOMS: atom_id res chain seq x y z
N MET A 1 1.22 -9.51 -22.44
CA MET A 1 0.75 -9.27 -21.06
C MET A 1 1.64 -8.20 -20.46
N PHE A 2 1.08 -7.10 -19.95
CA PHE A 2 1.85 -6.07 -19.23
C PHE A 2 1.56 -6.19 -17.74
N ILE A 3 2.60 -6.18 -16.91
CA ILE A 3 2.47 -6.16 -15.44
C ILE A 3 2.68 -4.71 -15.01
N ILE A 4 1.70 -4.14 -14.34
CA ILE A 4 1.76 -2.79 -13.80
C ILE A 4 1.68 -2.92 -12.28
N PRO A 5 2.80 -2.72 -11.56
CA PRO A 5 2.80 -2.68 -10.11
C PRO A 5 1.88 -1.56 -9.59
N ALA A 6 1.25 -1.78 -8.44
CA ALA A 6 0.34 -0.81 -7.84
C ALA A 6 0.50 -0.75 -6.31
N ILE A 7 0.43 0.46 -5.79
CA ILE A 7 0.42 0.78 -4.36
C ILE A 7 -0.72 1.73 -4.06
N ASP A 8 -1.27 1.65 -2.84
CA ASP A 8 -2.25 2.61 -2.35
C ASP A 8 -1.58 3.53 -1.33
N LEU A 9 -1.91 4.82 -1.37
CA LEU A 9 -1.35 5.83 -0.47
C LEU A 9 -2.45 6.49 0.35
N LYS A 10 -2.22 6.62 1.66
CA LYS A 10 -3.13 7.36 2.56
C LYS A 10 -2.33 8.02 3.67
N GLY A 11 -2.45 9.34 3.83
CA GLY A 11 -1.82 10.08 4.92
C GLY A 11 -0.30 9.92 4.97
N GLY A 12 0.36 9.85 3.81
CA GLY A 12 1.81 9.67 3.70
C GLY A 12 2.31 8.23 3.87
N LYS A 13 1.42 7.24 4.04
CA LYS A 13 1.79 5.83 4.24
C LYS A 13 1.35 4.95 3.09
N VAL A 14 2.12 3.89 2.83
CA VAL A 14 1.71 2.79 1.95
C VAL A 14 0.70 1.91 2.67
N VAL A 15 -0.43 1.65 2.03
CA VAL A 15 -1.52 0.89 2.61
C VAL A 15 -2.10 -0.12 1.63
N ARG A 16 -2.94 -1.02 2.14
CA ARG A 16 -3.88 -1.83 1.35
C ARG A 16 -5.19 -1.93 2.10
N LEU A 17 -6.31 -1.70 1.41
CA LEU A 17 -7.65 -1.92 1.97
C LEU A 17 -8.15 -3.31 1.59
N LEU A 18 -8.68 -4.07 2.54
CA LEU A 18 -9.35 -5.33 2.22
C LEU A 18 -10.69 -5.01 1.53
N GLN A 19 -10.80 -5.35 0.24
CA GLN A 19 -12.00 -5.11 -0.57
C GLN A 19 -12.46 -3.64 -0.57
N GLY A 20 -11.53 -2.68 -0.40
CA GLY A 20 -11.84 -1.25 -0.35
C GLY A 20 -12.40 -0.74 0.99
N ASP A 21 -12.48 -1.59 2.02
CA ASP A 21 -12.96 -1.18 3.35
C ASP A 21 -11.87 -0.43 4.13
N PHE A 22 -12.08 0.86 4.33
CA PHE A 22 -11.17 1.73 5.10
C PHE A 22 -11.01 1.30 6.56
N ASN A 23 -11.99 0.62 7.15
CA ASN A 23 -11.87 0.09 8.51
C ASN A 23 -10.95 -1.14 8.58
N LYS A 24 -10.68 -1.78 7.44
CA LYS A 24 -9.79 -2.94 7.31
C LYS A 24 -8.54 -2.55 6.51
N THR A 25 -7.82 -1.56 7.02
CA THR A 25 -6.56 -1.06 6.44
C THR A 25 -5.37 -1.85 6.98
N THR A 26 -4.55 -2.40 6.10
CA THR A 26 -3.18 -2.83 6.42
C THR A 26 -2.23 -1.68 6.08
N VAL A 27 -1.43 -1.25 7.06
CA VAL A 27 -0.37 -0.24 6.88
C VAL A 27 0.95 -0.98 6.75
N TYR A 28 1.67 -0.72 5.66
CA TYR A 28 3.01 -1.27 5.48
C TYR A 28 4.03 -0.40 6.22
N PRO A 29 5.07 -0.98 6.81
CA PRO A 29 6.19 -0.22 7.35
C PRO A 29 6.77 0.70 6.27
N GLU A 30 7.37 1.81 6.68
CA GLU A 30 8.25 2.53 5.76
C GLU A 30 9.39 1.58 5.38
N ASP A 31 9.44 1.20 4.11
CA ASP A 31 10.62 0.54 3.58
C ASP A 31 11.80 1.49 3.79
N THR A 32 12.79 1.02 4.55
CA THR A 32 14.12 1.60 4.40
C THR A 32 14.53 1.21 2.99
N VAL A 33 14.73 2.19 2.10
CA VAL A 33 15.10 1.89 0.71
C VAL A 33 16.38 1.05 0.77
N HIS A 34 16.25 -0.25 0.53
CA HIS A 34 17.38 -1.16 0.51
C HIS A 34 18.14 -0.86 -0.79
N GLU A 35 19.39 -0.40 -0.63
CA GLU A 35 20.32 -0.12 -1.73
C GLU A 35 20.64 -1.35 -2.58
#